data_AF-A0A067KE39-F1
#
_entry.id   AF-A0A067KE39-F1
#
_cell.length_a   1.000
_cell.length_b   1.000
_cell.length_c   1.000
_cell.angle_alpha   90.00
_cell.angle_beta   90.00
_cell.angle_gamma   90.00
#
_symmetry.space_group_name_H-M   'P 1'
#
loop_
_entity.id
_entity.type
_entity.pdbx_description
1 polymer ?
#
loop_
_entity_poly.entity_id
_entity_poly.type
_entity_poly.pdbx_seq_one_letter_code
_entity_poly.pdbx_strand_id
1 'polypeptide(L)' 'MENNGGDPLVLPNGPITRCRVKRYGAAMSLYVQVQITQELDGVAFNKCYEELEGIPKLLTMLEACADGVARPC' A
#
# COMPACT_ATOMS: atom_id res chain seq x y z
N MET A 1 15.66 -1.03 38.11
CA MET A 1 14.50 -0.60 37.29
C MET A 1 15.03 -0.38 35.88
N GLU A 2 14.88 -1.36 35.00
CA GLU A 2 15.30 -1.21 33.59
C GLU A 2 14.24 -0.39 32.85
N ASN A 3 14.61 0.86 32.56
CA ASN A 3 13.91 1.75 31.67
C ASN A 3 14.40 1.50 30.25
N ASN A 4 13.88 0.46 29.60
CA ASN A 4 14.27 0.14 28.23
C ASN A 4 13.14 0.59 27.30
N GLY A 5 13.35 1.76 26.69
CA GLY A 5 12.67 2.17 25.46
C GLY A 5 13.06 1.29 24.29
N GLY A 6 12.82 -0.02 24.42
CA GLY A 6 12.88 -0.99 23.33
C GLY A 6 11.61 -0.97 22.50
N ASP A 7 11.59 -1.77 21.43
CA ASP A 7 10.45 -1.90 20.54
C ASP A 7 9.13 -2.08 21.34
N PRO A 8 8.16 -1.15 21.18
CA PRO A 8 6.90 -1.19 21.92
C PRO A 8 6.02 -2.40 21.57
N LEU A 9 6.34 -3.14 20.51
CA LEU A 9 5.70 -4.41 20.14
C LEU A 9 6.32 -5.63 20.85
N VAL A 10 7.42 -5.48 21.58
CA VAL A 10 8.03 -6.60 22.31
C VAL A 10 7.34 -6.82 23.66
N LEU A 11 6.74 -8.01 23.79
CA LEU A 11 6.13 -8.46 25.03
C LEU A 11 7.22 -8.79 26.07
N PRO A 12 7.04 -8.39 27.34
CA PRO A 12 7.93 -8.80 28.40
C PRO A 12 7.74 -10.28 28.73
N ASN A 13 8.83 -10.92 29.14
CA ASN A 13 8.77 -12.23 29.77
C ASN A 13 8.25 -12.06 31.20
N GLY A 14 6.94 -12.26 31.40
CA GLY A 14 6.28 -12.19 32.70
C GLY A 14 5.03 -11.30 32.76
N PRO A 15 4.50 -11.02 33.96
CA PRO A 15 3.27 -10.24 34.13
C PRO A 15 3.37 -8.85 33.49
N ILE A 16 2.36 -8.51 32.70
CA ILE A 16 2.27 -7.23 32.02
C ILE A 16 1.53 -6.22 32.89
N THR A 17 2.12 -5.03 33.01
CA THR A 17 1.45 -3.90 33.68
C THR A 17 0.40 -3.27 32.78
N ARG A 18 -0.68 -2.73 33.38
CA ARG A 18 -1.75 -2.02 32.65
C ARG A 18 -1.22 -0.91 31.74
N CYS A 19 -0.23 -0.14 32.20
CA CYS A 19 0.39 0.92 31.41
C CYS A 19 1.12 0.37 30.17
N ARG A 20 1.66 -0.85 30.27
CA ARG A 20 2.32 -1.52 29.16
C ARG A 20 1.31 -2.12 28.17
N VAL A 21 0.19 -2.66 28.63
CA VAL A 21 -0.94 -3.06 27.75
C VAL A 21 -1.40 -1.89 26.88
N LYS A 22 -1.62 -0.71 27.49
CA LYS A 22 -2.08 0.48 26.75
C LYS A 22 -1.10 0.90 25.66
N ARG A 23 0.20 0.95 25.99
CA ARG A 23 1.26 1.29 25.02
C ARG A 23 1.37 0.26 23.91
N TYR A 24 1.31 -1.03 24.25
CA TYR A 24 1.32 -2.11 23.28
C TYR A 24 0.12 -2.02 22.32
N GLY A 25 -1.09 -1.78 22.84
CA GLY A 25 -2.28 -1.59 22.01
C GLY A 25 -2.14 -0.44 21.02
N ALA A 26 -1.64 0.72 21.48
CA ALA A 26 -1.39 1.87 20.60
C ALA A 26 -0.33 1.56 19.52
N ALA A 27 0.76 0.89 19.90
CA ALA A 27 1.80 0.50 18.96
C ALA A 27 1.30 -0.52 17.93
N MET A 28 0.49 -1.50 18.35
CA MET A 28 -0.15 -2.46 17.44
C MET A 28 -1.11 -1.78 16.46
N SER A 29 -1.94 -0.85 16.93
CA SER A 29 -2.83 -0.10 16.04
C SER A 29 -2.04 0.71 15.00
N LEU A 30 -0.96 1.36 15.40
CA LEU A 30 -0.08 2.09 14.49
C LEU A 30 0.57 1.16 13.47
N TYR A 31 1.11 0.02 13.92
CA TYR A 31 1.74 -0.98 13.06
C TYR A 31 0.77 -1.48 11.98
N VAL A 32 -0.44 -1.86 12.40
CA VAL A 32 -1.49 -2.32 11.47
C VAL A 32 -1.87 -1.22 10.48
N GLN A 33 -2.01 0.03 10.92
CA GLN A 33 -2.31 1.14 10.01
C GLN A 33 -1.20 1.32 8.96
N VAL A 34 0.07 1.30 9.36
CA VAL A 34 1.20 1.43 8.44
C VAL A 34 1.21 0.29 7.42
N GLN A 35 1.01 -0.96 7.87
CA GLN A 35 0.95 -2.11 6.97
C GLN A 35 -0.19 -1.99 5.96
N ILE A 36 -1.40 -1.63 6.43
CA ILE A 36 -2.57 -1.44 5.56
C ILE A 36 -2.31 -0.32 4.55
N THR A 37 -1.75 0.82 4.98
CA THR A 37 -1.45 1.94 4.08
C THR A 37 -0.43 1.54 3.02
N GLN A 38 0.64 0.83 3.38
CA GLN A 38 1.64 0.37 2.43
C GLN A 38 1.06 -0.65 1.44
N GLU A 39 0.25 -1.59 1.92
CA GLU A 39 -0.39 -2.58 1.06
C GLU A 39 -1.39 -1.92 0.10
N LEU A 40 -2.21 -0.98 0.60
CA LEU A 40 -3.13 -0.21 -0.24
C LEU A 40 -2.40 0.64 -1.27
N ASP A 41 -1.28 1.28 -0.90
CA ASP A 41 -0.48 2.07 -1.84
C ASP A 41 0.13 1.18 -2.93
N GLY A 42 0.67 0.01 -2.57
CA GLY A 42 1.16 -0.98 -3.52
C GLY A 42 0.06 -1.50 -4.46
N VAL A 43 -1.13 -1.82 -3.92
CA VAL A 43 -2.28 -2.26 -4.72
C VAL A 43 -2.77 -1.17 -5.66
N ALA A 44 -2.88 0.07 -5.19
CA ALA A 44 -3.28 1.21 -6.00
C ALA A 44 -2.25 1.50 -7.10
N PHE A 45 -0.96 1.47 -6.75
CA PHE A 45 0.14 1.64 -7.70
C PHE A 45 0.12 0.56 -8.78
N ASN A 46 0.02 -0.72 -8.40
CA ASN A 46 -0.01 -1.82 -9.34
C ASN A 46 -1.22 -1.74 -10.29
N LYS A 47 -2.40 -1.42 -9.74
CA LYS A 47 -3.61 -1.25 -10.57
C LYS A 47 -3.46 -0.08 -11.54
N CYS A 48 -2.91 1.05 -11.10
CA CYS A 48 -2.64 2.21 -11.95
C CYS A 48 -1.65 1.86 -13.07
N TYR A 49 -0.60 1.10 -12.75
CA TYR A 49 0.38 0.64 -13.73
C TYR A 49 -0.25 -0.21 -14.83
N GLU A 50 -1.07 -1.20 -14.48
CA GLU A 50 -1.79 -2.06 -15.42
C GLU A 50 -2.77 -1.27 -16.31
N GLU A 51 -3.53 -0.33 -15.71
CA GLU A 51 -4.43 0.54 -16.46
C GLU A 51 -3.65 1.45 -17.43
N LEU A 52 -2.53 2.04 -16.98
CA LEU A 52 -1.66 2.87 -17.80
C LEU A 52 -0.92 2.10 -18.90
N GLU A 53 -0.67 0.79 -18.76
CA GLU A 53 -0.11 -0.01 -19.85
C GLU A 53 -1.17 -0.29 -20.94
N GLY A 54 -2.44 -0.45 -20.55
CA GLY A 54 -3.55 -0.67 -21.47
C GLY A 54 -3.97 0.56 -22.29
N ILE A 55 -3.88 1.76 -21.70
CA ILE A 55 -4.33 3.01 -22.34
C ILE A 55 -3.55 3.36 -23.62
N PRO A 56 -2.21 3.34 -23.67
CA PRO A 56 -1.43 3.55 -24.88
C PRO A 56 -1.79 2.59 -25.99
N LYS A 57 -2.02 1.30 -25.66
CA LYS A 57 -2.44 0.29 -26.64
C LYS A 57 -3.79 0.62 -27.27
N LEU A 58 -4.76 1.05 -26.46
CA LEU A 58 -6.07 1.51 -26.95
C LEU A 58 -5.95 2.76 -27.81
N LEU A 59 -5.12 3.73 -27.42
CA LEU A 59 -4.87 4.95 -28.20
C LEU A 59 -4.26 4.61 -29.56
N THR A 60 -3.24 3.75 -29.61
CA THR A 60 -2.62 3.30 -30.88
C THR A 60 -3.63 2.59 -31.79
N MET A 61 -4.53 1.77 -31.24
CA MET A 61 -5.59 1.12 -32.03
C MET A 61 -6.58 2.13 -32.60
N LEU A 62 -6.98 3.15 -31.81
CA LEU A 62 -7.88 4.20 -32.27
C LEU A 62 -7.24 5.07 -33.35
N GLU A 63 -5.96 5.40 -33.20
CA GLU A 63 -5.20 6.18 -34.19
C GLU A 63 -5.06 5.42 -35.51
N ALA A 64 -4.74 4.13 -35.47
CA ALA A 64 -4.71 3.28 -36.67
C ALA A 64 -6.07 3.16 -37.36
N CYS A 65 -7.18 3.11 -36.59
CA CYS A 65 -8.53 3.14 -37.14
C CYS A 65 -8.86 4.49 -37.80
N ALA A 66 -8.43 5.61 -37.21
CA ALA A 66 -8.61 6.94 -37.79
C ALA A 66 -7.81 7.13 -39.09
N ASP A 67 -6.57 6.65 -39.12
CA ASP A 67 -5.69 6.71 -40.31
C ASP A 67 -6.17 5.81 -41.46
N GLY A 68 -6.73 4.64 -41.13
CA GLY A 68 -7.33 3.74 -42.13
C GLY A 68 -8.58 4.31 -42.81
N VAL A 69 -9.30 5.23 -42.14
CA VAL A 69 -10.45 5.96 -42.71
C VAL A 69 -9.99 7.16 -43.56
N ALA A 70 -8.80 7.72 -43.29
CA ALA A 70 -8.27 8.88 -43.98
C ALA A 70 -7.53 8.56 -45.31
N ARG A 71 -7.31 7.29 -45.64
CA ARG A 71 -6.77 6.86 -46.95
C ARG A 71 -7.87 6.26 -47.83
N PRO A 72 -8.56 7.08 -48.65
CA PRO A 72 -9.36 6.54 -49.73
C PRO A 72 -8.42 5.93 -50.79
N CYS A 73 -8.82 4.77 -51.31
CA CYS A 73 -8.19 4.09 -52.45
C CYS A 73 -8.05 5.02 -53.67
#